data_AF-A0A159Z381-F1
#
_entry.id   AF-A0A159Z381-F1
#
_cell.length_a   1.000
_cell.length_b   1.000
_cell.length_c   1.000
_cell.angle_alpha   90.00
_cell.angle_beta   90.00
_cell.angle_gamma   90.00
#
_symmetry.space_group_name_H-M   'P 1'
#
loop_
_entity.id
_entity.type
_entity.pdbx_description
1 polymer ?
#
loop_
_entity_poly.entity_id
_entity_poly.type
_entity_poly.pdbx_seq_one_letter_code
_entity_poly.pdbx_strand_id
1 'polypeptide(L)' 'MANSRAFLKQSDLTRYAKAMKNAGVSEFRVEVEPTGKIIIIAGKTAVEASRNDWDGA' A
#
# COMPACT_ATOMS: atom_id res chain seq x y z
N MET A 1 13.69 19.83 -16.28
CA MET A 1 12.55 19.04 -15.78
C MET A 1 12.26 19.45 -14.35
N ALA A 2 11.07 19.98 -14.07
CA ALA A 2 10.69 20.26 -12.68
C ALA A 2 10.47 18.93 -11.97
N ASN A 3 11.30 18.61 -10.99
CA ASN A 3 11.20 17.38 -10.21
C ASN A 3 10.00 17.51 -9.26
N SER A 4 8.81 17.13 -9.73
CA SER A 4 7.63 17.07 -8.87
C SER A 4 7.92 16.13 -7.70
N ARG A 5 7.69 16.59 -6.46
CA ARG A 5 7.89 15.75 -5.29
C ARG A 5 6.91 14.58 -5.36
N ALA A 6 7.41 13.35 -5.27
CA ALA A 6 6.55 12.17 -5.18
C ALA A 6 5.61 12.30 -3.98
N PHE A 7 4.34 11.94 -4.17
CA PHE A 7 3.30 11.98 -3.14
C PHE A 7 3.59 11.03 -1.97
N LEU A 8 4.30 9.94 -2.24
CA LEU A 8 4.71 8.96 -1.26
C LEU A 8 6.20 8.67 -1.41
N LYS A 9 6.95 8.75 -0.30
CA LYS A 9 8.36 8.35 -0.27
C LYS A 9 8.52 7.00 0.39
N GLN A 10 9.64 6.34 0.11
CA GLN A 10 10.04 5.11 0.79
C GLN A 10 10.16 5.29 2.32
N SER A 11 10.59 6.47 2.78
CA SER A 11 10.65 6.80 4.21
C SER A 11 9.28 6.72 4.88
N ASP A 12 8.22 7.11 4.16
CA ASP A 12 6.86 7.15 4.68
C ASP A 12 6.30 5.73 4.78
N LEU A 13 6.52 4.89 3.75
CA LEU A 13 6.19 3.46 3.80
C LEU A 13 6.86 2.75 4.97
N THR A 14 8.14 3.03 5.21
CA THR A 14 8.89 2.45 6.33
C THR A 14 8.30 2.90 7.67
N ARG A 15 7.87 4.16 7.77
CA ARG A 15 7.22 4.70 8.97
C ARG A 15 5.88 4.03 9.23
N TYR A 16 5.05 3.85 8.20
CA TYR A 16 3.76 3.17 8.30
C TYR A 16 3.93 1.70 8.70
N ALA A 17 4.86 0.98 8.08
CA ALA A 17 5.15 -0.41 8.42
C ALA A 17 5.56 -0.57 9.89
N LYS A 18 6.42 0.32 10.40
CA LYS A 18 6.81 0.32 11.82
C LYS A 18 5.64 0.60 12.74
N ALA A 19 4.79 1.56 12.40
CA ALA A 19 3.59 1.88 13.18
C ALA A 19 2.62 0.69 13.23
N MET A 20 2.38 0.03 12.10
CA MET A 20 1.52 -1.16 12.00
C MET A 20 2.07 -2.32 12.83
N LYS A 21 3.37 -2.60 12.72
CA LYS A 21 4.04 -3.61 13.54
C LYS A 21 3.89 -3.33 15.04
N ASN A 22 4.09 -2.09 15.47
CA ASN A 22 3.92 -1.69 16.87
C ASN A 22 2.47 -1.79 17.35
N ALA A 23 1.50 -1.63 16.46
CA ALA A 23 0.09 -1.82 16.72
C ALA A 23 -0.36 -3.30 16.67
N GLY A 24 0.55 -4.25 16.43
CA GLY A 24 0.24 -5.68 16.32
C GLY A 24 -0.45 -6.06 14.99
N VAL A 25 -0.43 -5.18 13.99
CA VAL A 25 -0.98 -5.44 12.66
C VAL A 25 0.11 -6.06 11.78
N SER A 26 -0.08 -7.32 11.39
CA SER A 26 0.85 -8.07 10.54
C SER A 26 0.69 -7.79 9.05
N GLU A 27 -0.54 -7.47 8.62
CA GLU A 27 -0.91 -7.28 7.22
C GLU A 27 -1.65 -5.95 7.04
N PHE A 28 -1.19 -5.15 6.08
CA PHE A 28 -1.81 -3.88 5.72
C PHE A 28 -1.53 -3.55 4.25
N ARG A 29 -2.43 -2.79 3.64
CA ARG A 29 -2.29 -2.24 2.28
C ARG A 29 -2.21 -0.73 2.34
N VAL A 30 -1.38 -0.15 1.48
CA VAL A 30 -1.30 1.29 1.25
C VAL A 30 -1.76 1.58 -0.17
N GLU A 31 -2.79 2.40 -0.31
CA GLU A 31 -3.30 2.88 -1.60
C GLU A 31 -2.98 4.37 -1.73
N VAL A 32 -2.54 4.77 -2.92
CA VAL A 32 -2.18 6.17 -3.24
C VAL A 32 -3.01 6.60 -4.44
N GLU A 33 -3.90 7.55 -4.23
CA GLU A 33 -4.68 8.15 -5.30
C GLU A 33 -3.80 9.14 -6.11
N PRO A 34 -4.11 9.40 -7.39
CA PRO A 34 -3.41 10.40 -8.20
C PRO A 34 -3.45 11.83 -7.63
N THR A 35 -4.41 12.10 -6.75
CA THR A 35 -4.57 13.36 -6.00
C THR A 35 -3.52 13.53 -4.89
N GLY A 36 -2.78 12.47 -4.57
CA GLY A 36 -1.83 12.42 -3.44
C GLY A 36 -2.46 11.99 -2.12
N LYS A 37 -3.74 11.59 -2.11
CA LYS A 37 -4.39 11.02 -0.93
C LYS A 37 -3.86 9.61 -0.67
N ILE A 38 -3.44 9.36 0.58
CA ILE A 38 -2.90 8.08 1.04
C ILE A 38 -3.95 7.41 1.95
N ILE A 39 -4.30 6.18 1.64
CA ILE A 39 -5.24 5.35 2.42
C ILE A 39 -4.48 4.15 2.94
N ILE A 40 -4.56 3.88 4.25
CA ILE A 40 -3.97 2.70 4.88
C ILE A 40 -5.09 1.80 5.37
N ILE A 41 -5.11 0.57 4.87
CA ILE A 41 -6.11 -0.45 5.18
C ILE A 41 -5.42 -1.52 6.03
N ALA A 42 -5.85 -1.69 7.27
CA ALA A 42 -5.30 -2.65 8.23
C ALA A 42 -6.34 -3.74 8.57
N GLY A 43 -5.92 -5.01 8.59
CA GLY A 43 -6.80 -6.16 8.85
C GLY A 43 -6.54 -7.32 7.89
N LYS A 44 -7.30 -8.43 8.00
CA LYS A 44 -7.28 -9.52 7.01
C LYS A 44 -7.76 -8.96 5.68
N THR A 45 -6.83 -8.53 4.83
CA THR A 45 -7.13 -8.35 3.42
C THR A 45 -7.39 -9.74 2.88
N ALA A 46 -8.67 -10.09 2.68
CA ALA A 46 -8.99 -11.18 1.77
C ALA A 46 -8.36 -10.78 0.44
N VAL A 47 -7.22 -11.39 0.13
CA VAL A 47 -6.69 -11.38 -1.22
C VAL A 47 -7.74 -12.15 -1.99
N GLU A 48 -8.72 -11.44 -2.55
CA GLU A 48 -9.46 -11.97 -3.69
C GLU A 48 -8.38 -12.18 -4.74
N ALA A 49 -7.90 -13.43 -4.82
CA ALA A 49 -7.18 -13.92 -5.95
C ALA A 49 -8.16 -13.80 -7.12
N SER A 50 -8.18 -12.62 -7.74
CA SER A 50 -8.73 -12.43 -9.05
C SER A 50 -8.06 -13.51 -9.90
N ARG A 51 -8.83 -14.52 -10.28
CA ARG A 51 -8.41 -15.47 -11.31
C ARG A 51 -8.02 -14.60 -12.50
N ASN A 52 -6.72 -14.56 -12.76
CA ASN A 52 -6.21 -13.90 -13.93
C ASN A 52 -6.49 -14.84 -15.10
N ASP A 53 -7.33 -14.43 -16.04
CA ASP A 53 -7.70 -15.23 -17.22
C ASP A 53 -6.50 -15.53 -18.14
N TRP A 54 -5.33 -14.96 -17.82
CA TRP A 54 -4.05 -15.15 -18.49
C TRP A 54 -3.16 -16.25 -17.88
N ASP A 55 -3.47 -16.80 -16.71
CA ASP A 55 -2.64 -17.84 -16.07
C ASP A 55 -2.88 -19.26 -16.63
N GLY A 56 -3.63 -19.37 -17.73
CA GLY A 56 -4.04 -20.64 -18.36
C GLY A 56 -3.80 -20.71 -19.87
N ALA A 57 -2.70 -20.15 -20.37
CA ALA A 57 -2.24 -20.30 -21.77
C ALA A 57 -0.97 -21.15 -21.87
#